data_AF-A0A0C3P1G1-F1
#
_entry.id   AF-A0A0C3P1G1-F1
#
_cell.length_a   1.000
_cell.length_b   1.000
_cell.length_c   1.000
_cell.angle_alpha   90.00
_cell.angle_beta   90.00
_cell.angle_gamma   90.00
#
_symmetry.space_group_name_H-M   'P 1'
#
loop_
_entity.id
_entity.type
_entity.pdbx_description
1 polymer ?
#
loop_
_entity_poly.entity_id
_entity_poly.type
_entity_poly.pdbx_seq_one_letter_code
_entity_poly.pdbx_strand_id
1 'polypeptide(L)'
;MSTSHRLEYSKSSKAPCNGAPPCKGTPIELGVLRHGTVSFTEYGETVQWRHWGCVTADILGRLAKTKLERVPGFRELRPEDQARIRIAVGLKRVDPRDVPESARAPAAAAA
;
A
#
# COMPACT_ATOMS: atom_id res chain seq x y z
N MET A 1 -15.78 11.00 9.59
CA MET A 1 -14.31 11.10 9.38
C MET A 1 -13.93 10.06 8.34
N SER A 2 -13.96 10.45 7.07
CA SER A 2 -13.56 9.59 5.95
C SER A 2 -12.05 9.46 5.99
N THR A 3 -11.55 8.30 6.43
CA THR A 3 -10.12 8.01 6.38
C THR A 3 -9.70 7.89 4.91
N SER A 4 -8.78 8.73 4.45
CA SER A 4 -8.28 8.73 3.06
C SER A 4 -7.43 7.49 2.71
N HIS A 5 -7.42 6.48 3.57
CA HIS A 5 -6.58 5.30 3.49
C HIS A 5 -7.40 4.05 3.71
N ARG A 6 -7.06 2.98 2.98
CA ARG A 6 -7.65 1.66 3.09
C ARG A 6 -6.54 0.61 3.04
N LEU A 7 -6.63 -0.42 3.87
CA LEU A 7 -5.65 -1.50 3.93
C LEU A 7 -6.40 -2.82 3.83
N GLU A 8 -6.12 -3.63 2.83
CA GLU A 8 -6.80 -4.92 2.67
C GLU A 8 -5.94 -5.90 1.89
N TYR A 9 -6.31 -7.18 1.93
CA TYR A 9 -5.83 -8.14 0.95
C TYR A 9 -6.56 -7.94 -0.37
N SER A 10 -5.82 -8.06 -1.47
CA SER A 10 -6.37 -7.94 -2.80
C SER A 10 -7.46 -9.00 -3.05
N LYS A 11 -8.64 -8.56 -3.50
CA LYS A 11 -9.77 -9.45 -3.85
C LYS A 11 -9.74 -9.93 -5.30
N SER A 12 -8.86 -9.36 -6.13
CA SER A 12 -8.65 -9.78 -7.53
C SER A 12 -7.35 -9.18 -8.08
N SER A 13 -6.80 -9.79 -9.13
CA SER A 13 -5.60 -9.33 -9.84
C SER A 13 -5.83 -8.17 -10.82
N LYS A 14 -7.01 -7.52 -10.78
CA LYS A 14 -7.42 -6.50 -11.77
C LYS A 14 -6.89 -5.10 -11.48
N ALA A 15 -6.53 -4.81 -10.23
CA ALA A 15 -6.13 -3.46 -9.84
C ALA A 15 -4.66 -3.20 -10.23
N PRO A 16 -4.36 -2.17 -11.04
CA PRO A 16 -2.99 -1.79 -11.32
C PRO A 16 -2.38 -1.04 -10.13
N CYS A 17 -1.08 -1.22 -9.93
CA CYS A 17 -0.32 -0.47 -8.95
C CYS A 17 -0.15 0.99 -9.36
N ASN A 18 -0.48 1.91 -8.46
CA ASN A 18 -0.26 3.35 -8.63
C ASN A 18 1.04 3.85 -7.98
N GLY A 19 2.01 2.95 -7.77
CA GLY A 19 3.35 3.30 -7.25
C GLY A 19 4.20 4.04 -8.27
N ALA A 20 5.46 4.30 -7.91
CA ALA A 20 6.44 4.84 -8.84
C ALA A 20 6.84 3.78 -9.90
N PRO A 21 7.31 4.19 -11.09
CA PRO A 21 8.01 3.29 -12.01
C PRO A 21 9.21 2.62 -11.28
N PRO A 22 9.52 1.32 -11.53
CA PRO A 22 8.96 0.45 -12.57
C PRO A 22 7.63 -0.25 -12.20
N CYS A 23 7.15 -0.12 -10.96
CA CYS A 23 5.98 -0.86 -10.50
C CYS A 23 4.64 -0.33 -11.03
N LYS A 24 4.61 0.93 -11.47
CA LYS A 24 3.39 1.60 -11.92
C LYS A 24 2.73 0.80 -13.05
N GLY A 25 1.44 0.48 -12.90
CA GLY A 25 0.66 -0.29 -13.88
C GLY A 25 0.73 -1.81 -13.71
N THR A 26 1.67 -2.33 -12.91
CA THR A 26 1.75 -3.79 -12.67
C THR A 26 0.55 -4.30 -11.85
N PRO A 27 0.05 -5.51 -12.14
CA PRO A 27 -1.11 -6.05 -11.45
C PRO A 27 -0.81 -6.34 -9.97
N ILE A 28 -1.81 -6.12 -9.12
CA ILE A 28 -1.76 -6.48 -7.70
C ILE A 28 -2.45 -7.83 -7.52
N GLU A 29 -1.65 -8.89 -7.37
CA GLU A 29 -2.13 -10.29 -7.30
C GLU A 29 -3.19 -10.53 -6.22
N LEU A 30 -4.00 -11.57 -6.39
CA LEU A 30 -5.01 -11.98 -5.42
C LEU A 30 -4.36 -12.34 -4.07
N GLY A 31 -4.94 -11.88 -2.96
CA GLY A 31 -4.50 -12.23 -1.61
C GLY A 31 -3.30 -11.42 -1.10
N VAL A 32 -2.64 -10.60 -1.92
CA VAL A 32 -1.51 -9.78 -1.46
C VAL A 32 -1.97 -8.55 -0.69
N LEU A 33 -1.18 -8.12 0.29
CA LEU A 33 -1.45 -6.90 1.04
C LEU A 33 -1.30 -5.67 0.13
N ARG A 34 -2.31 -4.80 0.11
CA ARG A 34 -2.33 -3.59 -0.69
C ARG A 34 -2.82 -2.38 0.10
N HIS A 35 -2.34 -1.21 -0.30
CA HIS A 35 -2.76 0.09 0.21
C HIS A 35 -3.66 0.78 -0.82
N GLY A 36 -4.78 1.31 -0.34
CA GLY A 36 -5.71 2.12 -1.12
C GLY A 36 -5.68 3.56 -0.62
N THR A 37 -5.55 4.51 -1.55
CA THR A 37 -5.84 5.93 -1.27
C THR A 37 -7.25 6.23 -1.73
N VAL A 38 -8.11 6.64 -0.81
CA VAL A 38 -9.52 6.93 -1.09
C VAL A 38 -9.65 8.41 -1.46
N SER A 39 -10.20 8.68 -2.63
CA SER A 39 -10.51 10.01 -3.14
C SER A 39 -11.99 10.11 -3.46
N PHE A 40 -12.63 11.18 -3.00
CA PHE A 40 -14.01 11.50 -3.34
C PHE A 40 -14.01 12.46 -4.52
N THR A 41 -14.65 12.04 -5.60
CA THR A 41 -14.85 12.84 -6.82
C THR A 41 -16.34 13.14 -6.97
N GLU A 42 -16.70 14.01 -7.92
CA GLU A 42 -18.11 14.28 -8.28
C GLU A 42 -18.86 13.01 -8.71
N TYR A 43 -18.14 12.01 -9.24
CA TYR A 43 -18.67 10.72 -9.67
C TYR A 43 -18.69 9.66 -8.56
N GLY A 44 -18.29 10.02 -7.33
CA GLY A 44 -18.29 9.13 -6.17
C GLY A 44 -16.90 8.81 -5.62
N GLU A 45 -16.84 7.78 -4.78
CA GLU A 45 -15.62 7.31 -4.13
C GLU A 45 -14.79 6.45 -5.09
N THR A 46 -13.53 6.85 -5.32
CA THR A 46 -12.54 6.09 -6.07
C THR A 46 -11.39 5.71 -5.16
N VAL A 47 -10.86 4.49 -5.32
CA VAL A 47 -9.70 4.01 -4.57
C VAL A 47 -8.54 3.72 -5.51
N GLN A 48 -7.44 4.43 -5.30
CA GLN A 48 -6.18 4.18 -6.01
C GLN A 48 -5.37 3.13 -5.24
N TRP A 49 -5.27 1.93 -5.82
CA TRP A 49 -4.55 0.81 -5.22
C TRP A 49 -3.06 0.83 -5.53
N ARG A 50 -2.25 0.37 -4.58
CA ARG A 50 -0.80 0.19 -4.68
C ARG A 50 -0.39 -1.06 -3.93
N HIS A 51 0.67 -1.74 -4.38
CA HIS A 51 1.30 -2.76 -3.54
C HIS A 51 1.73 -2.14 -2.21
N TRP A 52 1.70 -2.92 -1.14
CA TRP A 52 2.22 -2.49 0.15
C TRP A 52 3.69 -2.05 0.07
N GLY A 53 4.52 -2.78 -0.68
CA GLY A 53 5.90 -2.42 -0.98
C GLY A 53 6.10 -1.09 -1.71
N CYS A 54 5.06 -0.56 -2.35
CA CYS A 54 5.09 0.69 -3.11
C CYS A 54 4.58 1.90 -2.31
N VAL A 55 4.29 1.71 -1.02
CA VAL A 55 3.86 2.79 -0.13
C VAL A 55 5.05 3.70 0.16
N THR A 56 4.86 5.00 -0.04
CA THR A 56 5.91 6.01 0.15
C THR A 56 5.99 6.50 1.60
N ALA A 57 7.13 7.10 1.97
CA ALA A 57 7.31 7.72 3.29
C ALA A 57 6.23 8.77 3.61
N ASP A 58 5.74 9.51 2.61
CA ASP A 58 4.66 10.50 2.78
C ASP A 58 3.32 9.86 3.13
N ILE A 59 3.03 8.69 2.56
CA ILE A 59 1.81 7.93 2.89
C ILE A 59 1.94 7.37 4.30
N LEU A 60 3.10 6.79 4.66
CA LEU A 60 3.37 6.32 6.01
C LEU A 60 3.30 7.45 7.03
N GLY A 61 3.78 8.64 6.68
CA GLY A 61 3.66 9.85 7.51
C GLY A 61 2.21 10.30 7.72
N ARG A 62 1.33 10.12 6.73
CA ARG A 62 -0.11 10.36 6.88
C ARG A 62 -0.79 9.27 7.71
N LEU A 63 -0.41 8.01 7.52
CA LEU A 63 -0.87 6.89 8.33
C LEU A 63 -0.46 7.06 9.81
N ALA A 64 0.75 7.56 10.09
CA ALA A 64 1.24 7.82 11.45
C ALA A 64 0.42 8.90 12.19
N LYS A 65 -0.23 9.81 11.46
CA LYS A 65 -1.13 10.82 12.03
C LYS A 65 -2.54 10.28 12.31
N THR A 66 -2.84 9.07 11.87
CA THR A 66 -4.14 8.42 12.02
C THR A 66 -4.03 7.23 12.98
N LYS A 67 -5.11 6.91 13.70
CA LYS A 67 -5.18 5.63 14.44
C LYS A 67 -5.35 4.49 13.44
N LEU A 68 -4.36 3.59 13.34
CA LEU A 68 -4.38 2.48 12.38
C LEU A 68 -5.61 1.59 12.55
N GLU A 69 -6.11 1.43 13.78
CA GLU A 69 -7.32 0.68 14.12
C GLU A 69 -8.60 1.29 13.57
N ARG A 70 -8.55 2.53 13.06
CA ARG A 70 -9.65 3.22 12.36
C ARG A 70 -9.49 3.21 10.84
N VAL A 71 -8.37 2.72 10.31
CA VAL A 71 -8.17 2.56 8.87
C VAL A 71 -9.00 1.36 8.40
N PRO A 72 -9.94 1.54 7.46
CA PRO A 72 -10.76 0.46 6.94
C PRO A 72 -9.92 -0.72 6.44
N GLY A 73 -10.30 -1.92 6.88
CA GLY A 73 -9.65 -3.18 6.52
C GLY A 73 -8.43 -3.55 7.37
N PHE A 74 -7.91 -2.66 8.23
CA PHE A 74 -6.74 -2.95 9.07
C PHE A 74 -7.00 -4.04 10.12
N ARG A 75 -8.19 -4.08 10.72
CA ARG A 75 -8.53 -5.04 11.79
C ARG A 75 -8.73 -6.45 11.23
N GLU A 76 -9.07 -6.53 9.96
CA GLU A 76 -9.30 -7.75 9.20
C GLU A 76 -7.99 -8.38 8.69
N LEU A 77 -6.86 -7.66 8.80
CA LEU A 77 -5.54 -8.20 8.47
C LEU A 77 -5.06 -9.17 9.53
N ARG A 78 -4.21 -10.11 9.13
CA ARG A 78 -3.51 -11.01 10.05
C ARG A 78 -2.69 -10.20 11.07
N PRO A 79 -2.56 -10.66 12.33
CA PRO A 79 -1.78 -9.96 13.35
C PRO A 79 -0.35 -9.64 12.92
N GLU A 80 0.29 -10.54 12.17
CA GLU A 80 1.63 -10.35 11.61
C GLU A 80 1.70 -9.18 10.61
N ASP A 81 0.71 -9.05 9.73
CA ASP A 81 0.60 -7.95 8.77
C ASP A 81 0.30 -6.63 9.50
N GLN A 82 -0.55 -6.66 10.53
CA GLN A 82 -0.81 -5.49 11.37
C GLN A 82 0.47 -5.01 12.08
N ALA A 83 1.27 -5.94 12.61
CA ALA A 83 2.55 -5.61 13.24
C ALA A 83 3.54 -5.03 12.23
N ARG A 84 3.66 -5.61 11.03
CA ARG A 84 4.48 -5.07 9.94
C ARG A 84 4.07 -3.65 9.55
N ILE A 85 2.78 -3.38 9.43
CA ILE A 85 2.26 -2.03 9.14
C ILE A 85 2.63 -1.05 10.25
N ARG A 86 2.45 -1.43 11.53
CA ARG A 86 2.82 -0.58 12.68
C ARG A 86 4.31 -0.23 12.65
N ILE A 87 5.17 -1.22 12.40
CA ILE A 87 6.62 -1.03 12.30
C ILE A 87 6.94 -0.08 11.14
N ALA A 88 6.39 -0.34 9.95
CA ALA A 88 6.65 0.48 8.77
C ALA A 88 6.20 1.93 8.95
N VAL A 89 5.04 2.14 9.58
CA VAL A 89 4.50 3.46 9.91
C VAL A 89 5.39 4.19 10.93
N GLY A 90 5.85 3.48 11.98
CA GLY A 90 6.76 4.03 12.98
C GLY A 90 8.13 4.42 12.39
N LEU A 91 8.67 3.60 11.48
CA LEU A 91 9.93 3.86 10.79
C LEU A 91 9.79 4.79 9.58
N LYS A 92 8.55 5.12 9.17
CA LYS A 92 8.23 5.80 7.91
C LYS A 92 8.89 5.15 6.68
N ARG A 93 9.10 3.83 6.74
CA ARG A 93 9.74 3.04 5.69
C ARG A 93 9.16 1.63 5.65
N VAL A 94 8.83 1.14 4.46
CA VAL A 94 8.41 -0.26 4.26
C VAL A 94 9.62 -1.19 4.36
N ASP A 95 9.41 -2.41 4.85
CA ASP A 95 10.46 -3.42 4.88
C ASP A 95 10.89 -3.75 3.43
N PRO A 96 12.20 -3.75 3.10
CA PRO A 96 12.68 -4.11 1.76
C PRO A 96 12.18 -5.48 1.27
N ARG A 97 11.86 -6.40 2.18
CA ARG A 97 11.30 -7.73 1.86
C ARG A 97 9.87 -7.66 1.34
N ASP A 98 9.11 -6.63 1.73
CA ASP A 98 7.75 -6.40 1.26
C ASP A 98 7.71 -5.66 -0.10
N VAL A 99 8.87 -5.20 -0.61
CA VAL A 99 8.97 -4.54 -1.93
C VAL A 99 8.91 -5.61 -3.03
N PRO A 100 7.84 -5.62 -3.86
CA PRO A 100 7.69 -6.62 -4.92
C PRO A 100 8.80 -6.47 -5.96
N GLU A 101 9.11 -7.55 -6.68
CA GLU A 101 10.12 -7.52 -7.75
C GLU A 101 9.81 -6.47 -8.81
N SER A 102 8.53 -6.26 -9.11
CA SER A 102 8.05 -5.20 -10.01
C SER A 102 8.40 -3.78 -9.56
N ALA A 103 8.71 -3.56 -8.28
CA ALA A 103 9.10 -2.28 -7.70
C ALA A 103 10.59 -2.16 -7.40
N ARG A 104 11.33 -3.27 -7.45
CA ARG A 104 12.78 -3.22 -7.36
C ARG A 104 13.26 -2.62 -8.66
N ALA A 105 14.01 -1.52 -8.58
CA ALA A 105 14.79 -1.10 -9.73
C ALA A 105 15.61 -2.32 -10.19
N PRO A 106 15.74 -2.57 -11.51
CA PRO A 106 16.76 -3.50 -11.95
C PRO A 106 18.05 -3.00 -11.30
N ALA A 107 18.68 -3.86 -10.49
CA ALA A 107 20.04 -3.61 -10.06
C ALA A 107 20.78 -3.19 -11.33
N ALA A 108 21.38 -2.01 -11.30
CA ALA A 108 22.02 -1.40 -12.45
C ALA A 108 22.67 -2.50 -13.29
N ALA A 109 22.28 -2.58 -14.57
CA ALA A 109 23.13 -3.23 -15.56
C ALA A 109 24.45 -2.47 -15.53
N ALA A 110 25.32 -2.89 -14.60
CA ALA A 110 26.67 -2.46 -14.41
C ALA A 110 27.50 -3.39 -15.29
N ALA A 111 27.76 -2.94 -16.51
CA ALA A 111 28.94 -3.16 -17.34
C ALA A 111 28.56 -2.90 -18.81
#